data_AF-A0A916DZY3-F1
#
_entry.id   AF-A0A916DZY3-F1
#
_cell.length_a   1.000
_cell.length_b   1.000
_cell.length_c   1.000
_cell.angle_alpha   90.00
_cell.angle_beta   90.00
_cell.angle_gamma   90.00
#
_symmetry.space_group_name_H-M   'P 1'
#
loop_
_entity.id
_entity.type
_entity.pdbx_description
1 polymer ?
#
loop_
_entity_poly.entity_id
_entity_poly.type
_entity_poly.pdbx_seq_one_letter_code
_entity_poly.pdbx_strand_id
1 'polypeptide(L)'
;MTKNNDKEYFTNLICLKFSIFHLLLFLHIKKNVSTIILGSILLVSFYILKRVRKPKFNMPPLVRYKIPIIGHTYSYTFNSEEFLKQCKKEYGGIFSIYVWGQVRTIVGKEYSQEILSRDDAFYFGKAFFEIIPCV
;
A
#
# COMPACT_ATOMS: atom_id res chain seq x y z
N MET A 1 -42.75 -0.97 50.34
CA MET A 1 -41.99 0.26 50.02
C MET A 1 -40.50 -0.08 49.94
N THR A 2 -40.09 -0.98 49.03
CA THR A 2 -38.70 -1.54 49.00
C THR A 2 -38.15 -1.78 47.59
N LYS A 3 -38.97 -1.75 46.53
CA LYS A 3 -38.53 -2.02 45.14
C LYS A 3 -37.64 -0.95 44.50
N ASN A 4 -37.54 0.25 45.07
CA ASN A 4 -36.79 1.36 44.47
C ASN A 4 -35.29 1.29 44.79
N ASN A 5 -34.95 0.87 46.01
CA ASN A 5 -33.58 0.89 46.50
C ASN A 5 -32.73 -0.19 45.81
N ASP A 6 -33.30 -1.38 45.55
CA ASP A 6 -32.57 -2.49 44.90
C ASP A 6 -32.13 -2.18 43.45
N LYS A 7 -32.94 -1.43 42.70
CA LYS A 7 -32.58 -1.00 41.34
C LYS A 7 -31.47 0.03 41.34
N GLU A 8 -31.43 0.90 42.33
CA GLU A 8 -30.40 1.91 42.51
C GLU A 8 -29.05 1.27 42.85
N TYR A 9 -29.04 0.27 43.76
CA TYR A 9 -27.82 -0.52 44.04
C TYR A 9 -27.32 -1.28 42.80
N PHE A 10 -28.22 -1.88 42.02
CA PHE A 10 -27.84 -2.61 40.81
C PHE A 10 -27.24 -1.68 39.75
N THR A 11 -27.82 -0.50 39.57
CA THR A 11 -27.34 0.52 38.62
C THR A 11 -25.98 1.07 39.05
N ASN A 12 -25.81 1.36 40.34
CA ASN A 12 -24.53 1.81 40.90
C ASN A 12 -23.44 0.74 40.81
N LEU A 13 -23.79 -0.55 41.00
CA LEU A 13 -22.85 -1.66 40.88
C LEU A 13 -22.40 -1.89 39.43
N ILE A 14 -23.30 -1.73 38.46
CA ILE A 14 -22.97 -1.79 37.03
C ILE A 14 -22.06 -0.61 36.64
N CYS A 15 -22.39 0.61 37.07
CA CYS A 15 -21.54 1.78 36.84
C CYS A 15 -20.16 1.64 37.45
N LEU A 16 -20.06 1.10 38.68
CA LEU A 16 -18.78 0.88 39.34
C LEU A 16 -17.93 -0.18 38.62
N LYS A 17 -18.55 -1.29 38.20
CA LYS A 17 -17.87 -2.32 37.38
C LYS A 17 -17.39 -1.77 36.04
N PHE A 18 -18.20 -0.94 35.37
CA PHE A 18 -17.83 -0.29 34.11
C PHE A 18 -16.68 0.71 34.29
N SER A 19 -16.72 1.52 35.35
CA SER A 19 -15.67 2.49 35.67
C SER A 19 -14.34 1.81 36.00
N ILE A 20 -14.37 0.73 36.81
CA ILE A 20 -13.19 -0.07 37.15
C ILE A 20 -12.63 -0.79 35.90
N PHE A 21 -13.49 -1.31 35.03
CA PHE A 21 -13.08 -1.92 33.77
C PHE A 21 -12.38 -0.90 32.86
N HIS A 22 -12.93 0.30 32.74
CA HIS A 22 -12.34 1.36 31.94
C HIS A 22 -10.99 1.86 32.51
N LEU A 23 -10.87 1.93 33.84
CA LEU A 23 -9.63 2.30 34.52
C LEU A 23 -8.54 1.22 34.36
N LEU A 24 -8.91 -0.06 34.45
CA LEU A 24 -8.01 -1.20 34.22
C LEU A 24 -7.57 -1.28 32.75
N LEU A 25 -8.48 -1.04 31.81
CA LEU A 25 -8.19 -0.95 30.38
C LEU A 25 -7.23 0.21 30.10
N PHE A 26 -7.46 1.38 30.71
CA PHE A 26 -6.59 2.55 30.59
C PHE A 26 -5.20 2.30 31.18
N LEU A 27 -5.10 1.63 32.34
CA LEU A 27 -3.84 1.21 32.95
C LEU A 27 -3.08 0.17 32.09
N HIS A 28 -3.80 -0.77 31.47
CA HIS A 28 -3.23 -1.77 30.57
C HIS A 28 -2.74 -1.14 29.25
N ILE A 29 -3.46 -0.16 28.71
CA ILE A 29 -3.03 0.62 27.55
C ILE A 29 -1.76 1.40 27.91
N LYS A 30 -1.75 2.14 29.03
CA LYS A 30 -0.62 2.98 29.47
C LYS A 30 0.68 2.18 29.64
N LYS A 31 0.60 0.93 30.11
CA LYS A 31 1.75 0.02 30.28
C LYS A 31 2.35 -0.48 28.96
N ASN A 32 1.56 -0.49 27.88
CA ASN A 32 1.94 -1.00 26.56
C ASN A 32 2.07 0.09 25.48
N VAL A 33 1.92 1.38 25.82
CA VAL A 33 2.13 2.48 24.86
C VAL A 33 3.56 2.44 24.29
N SER A 34 4.56 2.18 25.12
CA SER A 34 5.96 2.11 24.68
C SER A 34 6.20 0.99 23.66
N THR A 35 5.56 -0.17 23.81
CA THR A 35 5.69 -1.30 22.88
C THR A 35 4.96 -1.04 21.56
N ILE A 36 3.80 -0.38 21.59
CA ILE A 36 3.06 0.02 20.38
C ILE A 36 3.83 1.08 19.57
N ILE A 37 4.43 2.06 20.26
CA ILE A 37 5.25 3.08 19.62
C ILE A 37 6.50 2.45 18.99
N LEU A 38 7.20 1.57 19.70
CA LEU A 38 8.37 0.88 19.15
C LEU A 38 8.00 0.03 17.93
N GLY A 39 6.89 -0.69 17.99
CA GLY A 39 6.37 -1.52 16.90
C GLY A 39 6.01 -0.70 15.66
N SER A 40 5.35 0.45 15.83
CA SER A 40 5.01 1.33 14.71
C SER A 40 6.23 1.98 14.06
N ILE A 41 7.22 2.40 14.85
CA ILE A 41 8.50 2.92 14.33
C ILE A 41 9.25 1.83 13.55
N LEU A 42 9.32 0.60 14.07
CA LEU A 42 9.95 -0.51 13.37
C LEU A 42 9.24 -0.86 12.06
N LEU A 43 7.90 -0.83 12.04
CA LEU A 43 7.09 -1.04 10.83
C LEU A 43 7.36 0.02 9.77
N VAL A 44 7.36 1.30 10.16
CA VAL A 44 7.66 2.42 9.25
C VAL A 44 9.10 2.31 8.75
N SER A 45 10.06 2.04 9.64
CA SER A 45 11.47 1.90 9.28
C SER A 45 11.68 0.75 8.28
N PHE A 46 11.10 -0.43 8.56
CA PHE A 46 11.14 -1.58 7.65
C PHE A 46 10.47 -1.28 6.30
N TYR A 47 9.35 -0.56 6.30
CA TYR A 47 8.67 -0.12 5.09
C TYR A 47 9.55 0.82 4.24
N ILE A 48 10.22 1.79 4.87
CA ILE A 48 11.14 2.69 4.18
C ILE A 48 12.37 1.93 3.67
N LEU A 49 12.97 1.04 4.47
CA LEU A 49 14.10 0.19 4.07
C LEU A 49 13.77 -0.67 2.85
N LYS A 50 12.59 -1.29 2.81
CA LYS A 50 12.13 -2.08 1.65
C LYS A 50 11.89 -1.21 0.41
N ARG A 51 11.58 0.07 0.62
CA ARG A 51 11.31 1.06 -0.42
C ARG A 51 12.58 1.67 -1.01
N VAL A 52 13.65 1.84 -0.24
CA VAL A 52 14.97 2.26 -0.72
C VAL A 52 15.67 1.09 -1.41
N ARG A 53 15.02 0.49 -2.42
CA ARG A 53 15.72 -0.34 -3.39
C ARG A 53 16.54 0.60 -4.26
N LYS A 54 17.87 0.52 -4.15
CA LYS A 54 18.77 1.29 -5.02
C LYS A 54 18.42 0.97 -6.48
N PRO A 55 18.31 1.98 -7.35
CA PRO A 55 18.13 1.73 -8.78
C PRO A 55 19.34 0.91 -9.24
N LYS A 56 19.08 -0.27 -9.81
CA LYS A 56 20.17 -1.04 -10.44
C LYS A 56 20.63 -0.24 -11.66
N PHE A 57 21.93 -0.29 -11.92
CA PHE A 57 22.52 0.25 -13.14
C PHE A 57 21.82 -0.37 -14.37
N ASN A 58 21.56 0.43 -15.40
CA ASN A 58 20.81 0.07 -16.63
C ASN A 58 19.30 -0.19 -16.49
N MET A 59 18.65 0.25 -15.40
CA MET A 59 17.18 0.24 -15.34
C MET A 59 16.56 1.36 -16.18
N PRO A 60 15.38 1.13 -16.80
CA PRO A 60 14.62 2.19 -17.44
C PRO A 60 14.31 3.34 -16.47
N PRO A 61 14.23 4.59 -16.95
CA PRO A 61 13.92 5.72 -16.09
C PRO A 61 12.53 5.55 -15.46
N LEU A 62 12.44 5.78 -14.15
CA LEU A 62 11.19 5.76 -13.41
C LEU A 62 10.53 7.14 -13.48
N VAL A 63 9.34 7.22 -14.05
CA VAL A 63 8.55 8.45 -14.15
C VAL A 63 8.30 8.99 -12.74
N ARG A 64 8.64 10.26 -12.52
CA ARG A 64 8.55 10.91 -11.21
C ARG A 64 7.10 10.96 -10.74
N TYR A 65 6.80 10.34 -9.61
CA TYR A 65 5.47 10.38 -8.97
C TYR A 65 5.51 11.18 -7.65
N LYS A 66 4.39 11.83 -7.32
CA LYS A 66 4.26 12.63 -6.10
C LYS A 66 3.81 11.81 -4.89
N ILE A 67 2.92 10.83 -5.10
CA ILE A 67 2.30 10.05 -4.02
C ILE A 67 2.84 8.60 -4.05
N PRO A 68 3.54 8.14 -3.01
CA PRO A 68 4.14 6.80 -2.92
C PRO A 68 3.25 5.60 -3.15
N ILE A 69 2.01 5.65 -2.64
CA ILE A 69 1.12 4.49 -2.54
C ILE A 69 0.28 4.35 -3.81
N ILE A 70 -0.14 5.47 -4.38
CA ILE A 70 -0.96 5.52 -5.59
C ILE A 70 -0.07 5.63 -6.84
N GLY A 71 1.08 6.31 -6.73
CA GLY A 71 1.95 6.64 -7.85
C GLY A 71 1.19 7.30 -8.99
N HIS A 72 1.19 6.63 -10.14
CA HIS A 72 0.54 7.02 -11.39
C HIS A 72 -0.79 6.30 -11.62
N THR A 73 -1.30 5.54 -10.64
CA THR A 73 -2.49 4.70 -10.81
C THR A 73 -3.70 5.48 -11.34
N TYR A 74 -3.97 6.68 -10.82
CA TYR A 74 -5.09 7.50 -11.27
C TYR A 74 -4.93 7.94 -12.73
N SER A 75 -3.81 8.57 -13.09
CA SER A 75 -3.52 9.03 -14.45
C SER A 75 -3.50 7.87 -15.44
N TYR A 76 -2.93 6.73 -15.05
CA TYR A 76 -2.91 5.53 -15.87
C TYR A 76 -4.29 4.90 -16.07
N THR A 77 -5.21 5.04 -15.11
CA THR A 77 -6.55 4.42 -15.20
C THR A 77 -7.54 5.31 -15.95
N PHE A 78 -7.54 6.61 -15.66
CA PHE A 78 -8.55 7.54 -16.17
C PHE A 78 -8.11 8.37 -17.38
N ASN A 79 -6.78 8.50 -17.60
CA ASN A 79 -6.24 9.27 -18.72
C ASN A 79 -4.98 8.61 -19.30
N SER A 80 -5.07 7.30 -19.57
CA SER A 80 -3.94 6.46 -19.95
C SER A 80 -3.23 6.99 -21.21
N GLU A 81 -3.98 7.38 -22.24
CA GLU A 81 -3.43 7.77 -23.53
C GLU A 81 -2.60 9.06 -23.44
N GLU A 82 -3.16 10.12 -22.88
CA GLU A 82 -2.47 11.41 -22.74
C GLU A 82 -1.27 11.28 -21.79
N PHE A 83 -1.46 10.58 -20.67
CA PHE A 83 -0.40 10.32 -19.70
C PHE A 83 0.79 9.57 -20.33
N LEU A 84 0.53 8.50 -21.07
CA LEU A 84 1.59 7.72 -21.72
C LEU A 84 2.25 8.49 -22.86
N LYS A 85 1.51 9.32 -23.61
CA LYS A 85 2.09 10.24 -24.62
C LYS A 85 3.03 11.25 -23.98
N GLN A 86 2.65 11.85 -22.86
CA GLN A 86 3.49 12.77 -22.11
C GLN A 86 4.76 12.07 -21.58
N CYS A 87 4.60 10.88 -21.00
CA CYS A 87 5.73 10.08 -20.53
C CYS A 87 6.68 9.71 -21.68
N LYS A 88 6.16 9.30 -22.84
CA LYS A 88 6.98 8.99 -24.02
C LYS A 88 7.77 10.21 -24.51
N LYS A 89 7.17 11.40 -24.45
CA LYS A 89 7.82 12.65 -24.83
C LYS A 89 8.96 13.03 -23.87
N GLU A 90 8.79 12.79 -22.57
CA GLU A 90 9.76 13.19 -21.54
C GLU A 90 10.86 12.14 -21.30
N TYR A 91 10.52 10.86 -21.36
CA TYR A 91 11.40 9.74 -20.96
C TYR A 91 11.79 8.81 -22.12
N GLY A 92 11.21 8.99 -23.32
CA GLY A 92 11.51 8.18 -24.51
C GLY A 92 10.64 6.92 -24.64
N GLY A 93 11.07 5.98 -25.48
CA GLY A 93 10.30 4.77 -25.83
C GLY A 93 10.26 3.68 -24.77
N ILE A 94 11.06 3.78 -23.70
CA ILE A 94 11.13 2.81 -22.60
C ILE A 94 11.20 3.56 -21.28
N PHE A 95 10.19 3.38 -20.43
CA PHE A 95 10.12 4.03 -19.12
C PHE A 95 9.34 3.18 -18.13
N SER A 96 9.50 3.44 -16.84
CA SER A 96 8.76 2.72 -15.79
C SER A 96 7.79 3.64 -15.07
N ILE A 97 6.61 3.11 -14.73
CA ILE A 97 5.57 3.81 -13.96
C ILE A 97 5.23 3.00 -12.71
N TYR A 98 4.89 3.68 -11.61
CA TYR A 98 4.33 3.05 -10.42
C TYR A 98 2.81 3.02 -10.50
N VAL A 99 2.23 1.83 -10.58
CA VAL A 99 0.78 1.62 -10.65
C VAL A 99 0.39 0.44 -9.76
N TRP A 100 -0.68 0.58 -8.99
CA TRP A 100 -1.21 -0.46 -8.09
C TRP A 100 -0.16 -1.05 -7.13
N GLY A 101 0.68 -0.20 -6.55
CA GLY A 101 1.71 -0.66 -5.60
C GLY A 101 2.96 -1.25 -6.25
N GLN A 102 3.03 -1.33 -7.58
CA GLN A 102 4.09 -2.01 -8.33
C GLN A 102 4.70 -1.10 -9.39
N VAL A 103 6.00 -1.28 -9.65
CA VAL A 103 6.68 -0.63 -10.77
C VAL A 103 6.47 -1.49 -12.02
N ARG A 104 5.90 -0.92 -13.07
CA ARG A 104 5.71 -1.55 -14.38
C ARG A 104 6.51 -0.79 -15.44
N THR A 105 7.25 -1.52 -16.27
CA THR A 105 7.97 -0.93 -17.41
C THR A 105 7.05 -0.92 -18.62
N ILE A 106 6.87 0.26 -19.21
CA ILE A 106 6.16 0.48 -20.46
C ILE A 106 7.18 0.52 -21.58
N VAL A 107 6.87 -0.19 -22.66
CA VAL A 107 7.74 -0.28 -23.83
C VAL A 107 6.96 0.10 -25.08
N GLY A 108 7.56 0.95 -25.91
CA GLY A 108 7.02 1.36 -27.20
C GLY A 108 6.88 0.20 -28.17
N LYS A 109 5.94 0.33 -29.12
CA LYS A 109 5.66 -0.66 -30.16
C LYS A 109 6.92 -1.04 -30.96
N GLU A 110 7.83 -0.10 -31.14
CA GLU A 110 9.11 -0.27 -31.84
C GLU A 110 9.97 -1.41 -31.29
N TYR A 111 9.86 -1.75 -30.00
CA TYR A 111 10.63 -2.83 -29.37
C TYR A 111 9.81 -4.12 -29.12
N SER A 112 8.53 -4.14 -29.53
CA SER A 112 7.64 -5.27 -29.24
C SER A 112 8.13 -6.60 -29.80
N GLN A 113 8.65 -6.61 -31.03
CA GLN A 113 9.19 -7.80 -31.68
C GLN A 113 10.42 -8.36 -30.94
N GLU A 114 11.31 -7.49 -30.46
CA GLU A 114 12.51 -7.90 -29.72
C GLU A 114 12.16 -8.51 -28.37
N ILE A 115 11.15 -7.95 -27.68
CA ILE A 115 10.71 -8.46 -26.37
C ILE A 115 9.95 -9.78 -26.52
N LEU A 116 9.04 -9.86 -27.49
CA LEU A 116 8.22 -11.05 -27.70
C LEU A 116 8.99 -12.24 -28.28
N SER A 117 10.17 -12.01 -28.86
CA SER A 117 11.06 -13.09 -29.32
C SER A 117 11.98 -13.64 -28.23
N ARG A 118 12.00 -13.04 -27.03
CA ARG A 118 12.82 -13.45 -25.88
C ARG A 118 12.01 -14.35 -24.94
N ASP A 119 11.71 -15.56 -25.37
CA ASP A 119 10.96 -16.55 -24.57
C ASP A 119 11.70 -16.99 -23.29
N ASP A 120 13.02 -16.78 -23.22
CA ASP A 120 13.84 -17.05 -22.04
C ASP A 120 13.67 -16.02 -20.90
N ALA A 121 13.34 -14.78 -21.26
CA ALA A 121 13.26 -13.64 -20.33
C ALA A 121 11.85 -13.06 -20.15
N PHE A 122 10.97 -13.20 -21.15
CA PHE A 122 9.62 -12.66 -21.14
C PHE A 122 8.58 -13.73 -21.47
N TYR A 123 7.70 -14.04 -20.52
CA TYR A 123 6.61 -15.01 -20.69
C TYR A 123 5.27 -14.28 -20.78
N PHE A 124 4.79 -14.03 -22.00
CA PHE A 124 3.53 -13.33 -22.24
C PHE A 124 2.35 -14.03 -21.56
N GLY A 125 2.24 -15.36 -21.70
CA GLY A 125 1.15 -16.15 -21.10
C GLY A 125 1.09 -15.95 -19.59
N LYS A 126 2.22 -16.08 -18.89
CA LYS A 126 2.31 -15.84 -17.45
C LYS A 126 1.89 -14.40 -17.08
N ALA A 127 2.40 -13.42 -17.82
CA ALA A 127 2.07 -12.01 -17.57
C ALA A 127 0.58 -11.70 -17.77
N PHE A 128 -0.07 -12.36 -18.74
CA PHE A 128 -1.49 -12.19 -19.01
C PHE A 128 -2.36 -12.77 -17.87
N PHE A 129 -2.05 -13.99 -17.40
CA PHE A 129 -2.76 -14.62 -16.28
C PHE A 129 -2.60 -13.86 -14.95
N GLU A 130 -1.45 -13.22 -14.71
CA GLU A 130 -1.26 -12.37 -13.53
C GLU A 130 -2.13 -11.09 -13.55
N ILE A 131 -2.57 -10.65 -14.74
CA ILE A 131 -3.40 -9.43 -14.90
C ILE A 131 -4.90 -9.76 -14.84
N ILE A 132 -5.31 -10.95 -15.31
CA ILE A 132 -6.71 -11.39 -15.33
C ILE A 132 -6.86 -12.61 -14.41
N PRO A 133 -7.17 -12.42 -13.11
CA PRO A 133 -7.27 -13.51 -12.15
C PRO A 133 -8.57 -14.36 -12.28
N CYS A 134 -9.22 -14.37 -13.44
CA CYS A 134 -10.58 -14.90 -13.61
C CYS A 134 -10.75 -15.96 -14.72
N VAL A 135 -9.67 -16.65 -15.11
CA VAL A 135 -9.76 -17.93 -15.85
C VAL A 135 -8.94 -18.99 -15.13
#